data_AF-A0A832PWV6-F1
#
_entry.id   AF-A0A832PWV6-F1
#
_cell.length_a   1.000
_cell.length_b   1.000
_cell.length_c   1.000
_cell.angle_alpha   90.00
_cell.angle_beta   90.00
_cell.angle_gamma   90.00
#
_symmetry.space_group_name_H-M   'P 1'
#
loop_
_entity.id
_entity.type
_entity.pdbx_description
1 polymer ?
#
loop_
_entity_poly.entity_id
_entity_poly.type
_entity_poly.pdbx_seq_one_letter_code
_entity_poly.pdbx_strand_id
1 'polypeptide(L)' 'MVQAFEEVNNIEIPYEIVDRRPGDIATVFADVGRAEQELGWKARRSVREMCFDSWRFERNYRE' A
#
# COMPACT_ATOMS: atom_id res chain seq x y z
N MET A 1 -4.22 -5.64 -0.82
CA MET A 1 -3.33 -5.04 0.20
C MET A 1 -2.95 -6.04 1.27
N VAL A 2 -3.90 -6.57 2.06
CA VAL A 2 -3.62 -7.55 3.14
C VAL A 2 -2.84 -8.77 2.61
N GLN A 3 -3.35 -9.46 1.59
CA GLN A 3 -2.66 -10.61 0.98
C GLN A 3 -1.24 -10.30 0.51
N ALA A 4 -1.04 -9.18 -0.20
CA ALA A 4 0.29 -8.78 -0.66
C ALA A 4 1.25 -8.52 0.52
N PHE A 5 0.73 -8.01 1.64
CA PHE A 5 1.50 -7.78 2.86
C PHE A 5 1.86 -9.11 3.54
N GLU A 6 0.92 -10.03 3.66
CA GLU A 6 1.14 -11.38 4.20
C GLU A 6 2.19 -12.13 3.38
N GLU A 7 2.05 -12.14 2.04
CA GLU A 7 2.96 -12.79 1.10
C GLU A 7 4.41 -12.29 1.25
N VAL A 8 4.64 -10.98 1.18
CA VAL A 8 6.00 -10.43 1.15
C VAL A 8 6.68 -10.45 2.50
N ASN A 9 5.91 -10.49 3.59
CA ASN A 9 6.44 -10.49 4.95
C ASN A 9 6.40 -11.88 5.62
N ASN A 10 5.77 -12.87 4.97
CA ASN A 10 5.56 -14.22 5.47
C ASN A 10 4.96 -14.22 6.89
N ILE A 11 3.88 -13.47 7.05
CA ILE A 11 3.09 -13.37 8.28
C ILE A 11 1.61 -13.56 7.94
N GLU A 12 0.82 -14.04 8.91
CA GLU A 12 -0.64 -14.09 8.80
C GLU A 12 -1.24 -12.88 9.53
N ILE A 13 -2.23 -12.24 8.91
CA ILE A 13 -2.94 -11.08 9.46
C ILE A 13 -4.42 -11.45 9.60
N PRO A 14 -4.91 -11.74 10.81
CA PRO A 14 -6.32 -11.99 11.02
C PRO A 14 -7.12 -10.70 10.79
N TYR A 15 -8.19 -10.78 9.99
CA TYR A 15 -9.15 -9.70 9.78
C TYR A 15 -10.57 -10.24 9.63
N GLU A 16 -11.54 -9.36 9.85
CA GLU A 16 -12.96 -9.62 9.62
C GLU A 16 -13.55 -8.57 8.68
N ILE A 17 -14.56 -8.96 7.92
CA ILE A 17 -15.31 -8.04 7.07
C ILE A 17 -16.46 -7.47 7.89
N VAL A 18 -16.46 -6.14 8.06
CA VAL A 18 -17.47 -5.39 8.80
C VAL A 18 -18.19 -4.39 7.89
N ASP A 19 -19.12 -3.63 8.46
CA ASP A 19 -19.88 -2.61 7.73
C ASP A 19 -18.99 -1.54 7.08
N ARG A 20 -19.52 -0.91 6.02
CA ARG A 20 -18.83 0.18 5.33
C ARG A 20 -18.65 1.37 6.26
N ARG A 21 -17.43 1.90 6.30
CA ARG A 21 -17.15 3.17 6.98
C ARG A 21 -17.85 4.33 6.24
N PRO A 22 -18.66 5.15 6.94
CA PRO A 22 -19.33 6.29 6.31
C PRO A 22 -18.35 7.25 5.64
N GLY A 23 -18.65 7.66 4.40
CA GLY A 23 -17.82 8.58 3.62
C GLY A 23 -16.81 7.90 2.68
N ASP A 24 -16.56 6.59 2.82
CA ASP A 24 -15.68 5.88 1.90
C ASP A 24 -16.34 5.68 0.53
N ILE A 25 -15.60 6.04 -0.53
CA ILE A 25 -15.94 5.71 -1.91
C ILE A 25 -15.41 4.33 -2.30
N ALA A 26 -16.04 3.68 -3.28
CA ALA A 26 -15.70 2.30 -3.63
C ALA A 26 -14.29 2.13 -4.20
N THR A 27 -13.86 3.03 -5.09
CA THR A 27 -12.56 2.97 -5.75
C THR A 27 -12.04 4.36 -6.08
N VAL A 28 -10.74 4.58 -5.92
CA VAL A 28 -10.06 5.82 -6.30
C VAL A 28 -8.62 5.53 -6.71
N PHE A 29 -8.20 6.12 -7.82
CA PHE A 29 -6.83 6.04 -8.36
C PHE A 29 -6.55 7.27 -9.22
N ALA A 30 -5.28 7.57 -9.45
CA ALA A 30 -4.85 8.73 -10.21
C ALA A 30 -4.44 8.35 -11.64
N ASP A 31 -4.83 9.16 -12.62
CA ASP A 31 -4.09 9.25 -13.88
C ASP A 31 -2.85 10.13 -13.64
N VAL A 32 -1.67 9.53 -13.82
CA VAL A 32 -0.37 10.16 -13.55
C VAL A 32 0.33 10.65 -14.82
N GLY A 33 -0.33 10.60 -15.98
CA GLY A 33 0.28 10.97 -17.26
C GLY A 33 0.79 12.40 -17.31
N ARG A 34 0.09 13.34 -16.66
CA ARG A 34 0.52 14.74 -16.58
C ARG A 34 1.83 14.92 -15.81
N ALA A 35 2.00 14.21 -14.69
CA ALA A 35 3.23 14.26 -13.91
C ALA A 35 4.41 13.64 -14.67
N GLU A 36 4.16 12.57 -15.44
CA GLU A 36 5.17 11.96 -16.31
C GLU A 36 5.61 12.92 -17.41
N GLN A 37 4.67 13.63 -18.05
CA GLN A 37 4.95 14.57 -19.13
C GLN A 37 5.64 15.86 -18.67
N GLU A 38 5.11 16.51 -17.64
CA GLU A 38 5.58 17.84 -17.22
C GLU A 38 6.80 17.78 -16.30
N LEU A 39 6.90 16.73 -15.47
CA LEU A 39 7.94 16.62 -14.44
C LEU A 39 8.97 15.51 -14.76
N GLY A 40 8.73 14.69 -15.78
CA GLY A 40 9.53 13.49 -16.02
C GLY A 40 9.45 12.48 -14.87
N TRP A 41 8.41 12.59 -14.02
CA TRP A 41 8.31 11.82 -12.79
C TRP A 41 7.37 10.62 -12.94
N LYS A 42 7.79 9.48 -12.37
CA LYS A 42 6.99 8.26 -12.31
C LYS A 42 7.26 7.51 -11.02
N ALA A 43 6.23 6.90 -10.43
CA ALA A 43 6.40 5.96 -9.33
C ALA A 43 7.24 4.76 -9.79
N ARG A 44 8.29 4.43 -9.03
CA ARG A 44 9.25 3.37 -9.38
C ARG A 44 9.14 2.12 -8.53
N ARG A 45 8.34 2.17 -7.46
CA ARG A 45 8.14 1.08 -6.51
C ARG A 45 6.74 0.53 -6.64
N SER A 46 6.64 -0.78 -6.58
CA SER A 46 5.39 -1.53 -6.57
C SER A 46 4.75 -1.54 -5.18
N VAL A 47 3.47 -1.91 -5.12
CA VAL A 47 2.76 -2.12 -3.85
C VAL A 47 3.44 -3.19 -2.99
N ARG A 48 4.05 -4.22 -3.60
CA ARG A 48 4.78 -5.27 -2.87
C ARG A 48 6.00 -4.71 -2.15
N GLU A 49 6.80 -3.88 -2.82
CA GLU A 49 7.94 -3.20 -2.20
C GLU A 49 7.49 -2.28 -1.07
N MET A 50 6.37 -1.55 -1.25
CA MET A 50 5.79 -0.73 -0.17
C MET A 50 5.44 -1.58 1.05
N CYS A 51 4.74 -2.70 0.88
CA CYS A 51 4.37 -3.59 1.98
C CYS A 51 5.58 -4.17 2.71
N PHE A 52 6.64 -4.55 1.99
CA PHE A 52 7.87 -5.07 2.57
C PHE A 52 8.62 -3.99 3.36
N ASP A 53 8.81 -2.81 2.77
CA ASP A 53 9.55 -1.71 3.41
C ASP A 53 8.82 -1.17 4.64
N SER A 54 7.48 -1.10 4.62
CA SER A 54 6.68 -0.71 5.78
C SER A 54 6.88 -1.66 6.96
N TRP A 55 6.85 -2.98 6.73
CA TRP A 55 7.07 -3.94 7.81
C TRP A 55 8.51 -3.95 8.29
N ARG A 56 9.47 -3.81 7.37
CA ARG A 56 10.88 -3.66 7.71
C ARG A 56 11.11 -2.46 8.62
N PHE A 57 10.47 -1.32 8.34
CA PHE A 57 10.54 -0.16 9.22
C PHE A 57 9.99 -0.50 10.62
N GLU A 58 8.75 -1.00 10.68
CA GLU A 58 8.07 -1.32 11.94
C GLU A 58 8.88 -2.28 12.82
N ARG A 59 9.44 -3.33 12.22
CA ARG A 59 10.27 -4.32 12.93
C ARG A 59 11.57 -3.78 13.51
N ASN A 60 12.10 -2.72 12.92
CA ASN A 60 13.34 -2.09 13.36
C ASN A 60 13.08 -0.88 14.27
N TYR A 61 11.84 -0.42 14.36
CA TYR A 61 11.46 0.63 15.28
C TYR A 61 11.60 0.12 16.72
N ARG A 62 12.37 0.85 17.53
CA ARG A 62 12.51 0.64 18.97
C ARG A 62 12.20 1.97 19.62
N GLU A 63 11.22 1.98 20.53
CA GLU A 63 10.96 3.12 21.42
C GLU A 63 12.12 3.33 22.41
#